data_AF-A0A7R9SMT9-F1
#
_entry.id   AF-A0A7R9SMT9-F1
#
_cell.length_a   1.000
_cell.length_b   1.000
_cell.length_c   1.000
_cell.angle_alpha   90.00
_cell.angle_beta   90.00
_cell.angle_gamma   90.00
#
_symmetry.space_group_name_H-M   'P 1'
#
loop_
_entity.id
_entity.type
_entity.pdbx_description
1 polymer ?
#
loop_
_entity_poly.entity_id
_entity_poly.type
_entity_poly.pdbx_seq_one_letter_code
_entity_poly.pdbx_strand_id
1 'polypeptide(L)'
;NYSVNIQDYAEYVTGYISTCVESIVPKIQVKKFPNQKHWINSRLRHILRTHSLAFKSGNKVEYKAVMYGLNKVITEALRQYREK
;
A
#
# COMPACT_ATOMS: atom_id res chain seq x y z
N ASN A 1 -35.60 21.20 35.20
CA ASN A 1 -35.14 21.64 33.87
C ASN A 1 -33.63 21.46 33.78
N TYR A 2 -33.17 20.36 33.20
CA TYR A 2 -31.75 20.19 32.87
C TYR A 2 -31.48 21.04 31.64
N SER A 3 -30.82 22.18 31.82
CA SER A 3 -30.33 22.99 30.70
C SER A 3 -29.06 22.32 30.20
N VAL A 4 -29.17 21.55 29.12
CA VAL A 4 -27.99 21.02 28.43
C VAL A 4 -27.31 22.19 27.72
N ASN A 5 -26.09 22.51 28.12
CA ASN A 5 -25.28 23.46 27.39
C ASN A 5 -25.00 22.86 26.00
N ILE A 6 -25.44 23.57 24.96
CA ILE A 6 -25.31 23.12 23.57
C ILE A 6 -23.84 22.91 23.18
N GLN A 7 -22.93 23.68 23.77
CA GLN A 7 -21.50 23.58 23.54
C GLN A 7 -20.97 22.26 24.10
N ASP A 8 -21.28 21.96 25.36
CA ASP A 8 -20.85 20.73 26.04
C ASP A 8 -21.36 19.48 25.31
N TYR A 9 -22.61 19.52 24.82
CA TYR A 9 -23.18 18.41 24.06
C TYR A 9 -22.51 18.25 22.68
N ALA A 10 -22.24 19.35 21.98
CA ALA A 10 -21.55 19.32 20.69
C ALA A 10 -20.12 18.78 20.84
N GLU A 11 -19.41 19.17 21.90
CA GLU A 11 -18.08 18.67 22.24
C GLU A 11 -18.10 17.17 22.54
N TYR A 12 -19.06 16.72 23.35
CA TYR A 12 -19.24 15.31 23.68
C TYR A 12 -19.47 14.46 22.42
N VAL A 13 -20.41 14.86 21.56
CA VAL A 13 -20.74 14.11 20.33
C VAL A 13 -19.54 14.08 19.38
N THR A 14 -18.83 15.21 19.22
CA THR A 14 -17.64 15.29 18.38
C THR A 14 -16.49 14.41 18.91
N GLY A 15 -16.28 14.41 20.23
CA GLY A 15 -15.30 13.55 20.89
C GLY A 15 -15.62 12.06 20.73
N TYR A 16 -16.91 11.70 20.85
CA TYR A 16 -17.36 10.33 20.66
C TYR A 16 -17.11 9.85 19.22
N ILE A 17 -17.52 10.63 18.22
CA ILE A 17 -17.28 10.31 16.80
C ILE A 17 -15.78 10.15 16.54
N SER A 18 -14.95 11.06 17.04
CA SER A 18 -13.49 11.01 16.87
C SER A 18 -12.90 9.73 17.47
N THR A 19 -13.33 9.37 18.68
CA THR A 19 -12.91 8.13 19.36
C THR A 19 -13.29 6.89 18.55
N CYS A 20 -14.52 6.86 18.01
CA CYS A 20 -14.98 5.76 17.15
C CYS A 20 -14.13 5.66 15.89
N VAL A 21 -13.83 6.78 15.23
CA VAL A 21 -12.98 6.81 14.03
C VAL A 21 -11.59 6.27 14.35
N GLU A 22 -10.95 6.74 15.42
CA GLU A 22 -9.61 6.28 15.81
C GLU A 22 -9.57 4.81 16.22
N SER A 23 -10.62 4.32 16.86
CA SER A 23 -10.68 2.93 17.35
C SER A 23 -11.03 1.92 16.25
N ILE A 24 -11.92 2.30 15.31
CA ILE A 24 -12.49 1.37 14.33
C ILE A 24 -11.75 1.46 12.98
N VAL A 25 -11.33 2.66 12.57
CA VAL A 25 -10.72 2.85 11.25
C VAL A 25 -9.24 2.44 11.31
N PRO A 26 -8.82 1.40 10.57
CA PRO A 26 -7.44 0.97 10.59
C PRO A 26 -6.54 2.06 9.99
N LYS A 27 -5.65 2.63 10.80
CA LYS A 27 -4.64 3.58 10.33
C LYS A 27 -3.43 2.83 9.77
N ILE A 28 -3.25 2.89 8.46
CA ILE A 28 -2.11 2.27 7.78
C ILE A 28 -1.04 3.34 7.53
N GLN A 29 0.15 3.14 8.11
CA GLN A 29 1.32 3.95 7.78
C GLN A 29 2.10 3.32 6.61
N VAL A 30 2.19 4.01 5.48
CA VAL A 30 2.97 3.56 4.32
C VAL A 30 4.27 4.35 4.25
N LYS A 31 5.40 3.68 4.48
CA LYS A 31 6.73 4.29 4.35
C LYS A 31 7.19 4.28 2.89
N LYS A 32 7.44 5.46 2.31
CA LYS A 32 8.09 5.61 1.01
C LYS A 32 9.55 5.98 1.21
N PHE A 33 10.47 5.16 0.71
CA PHE A 33 11.90 5.44 0.82
C PHE A 33 12.36 6.43 -0.26
N PRO A 34 13.23 7.41 0.08
CA PRO A 34 13.77 8.37 -0.88
C PRO A 34 14.51 7.71 -2.06
N ASN A 35 15.10 6.54 -1.84
CA ASN A 35 15.80 5.76 -2.85
C ASN A 35 14.93 4.67 -3.49
N GLN A 36 13.62 4.92 -3.67
CA GLN A 36 12.84 4.05 -4.55
C GLN A 36 13.45 4.11 -5.94
N LYS A 37 13.87 2.96 -6.46
CA LYS A 37 14.51 2.89 -7.78
C LYS A 37 13.57 3.53 -8.80
N HIS A 38 14.01 4.64 -9.38
CA HIS A 38 13.20 5.50 -10.26
C HIS A 38 12.69 4.77 -11.52
N TRP A 39 13.35 3.68 -11.91
CA TRP A 39 12.92 2.80 -13.00
C TRP A 39 11.77 1.85 -12.62
N ILE A 40 11.31 1.82 -11.36
CA ILE A 40 10.17 1.01 -10.95
C ILE A 40 8.86 1.66 -11.43
N ASN A 41 8.34 1.16 -12.54
CA ASN A 41 7.03 1.54 -13.09
C ASN A 41 5.87 0.69 -12.52
N SER A 42 4.63 1.02 -12.91
CA SER A 42 3.41 0.33 -12.45
C SER A 42 3.41 -1.17 -12.82
N ARG A 43 3.85 -1.50 -14.03
CA ARG A 43 3.97 -2.89 -14.53
C ARG A 43 4.92 -3.70 -13.67
N LEU A 44 6.10 -3.17 -13.36
CA LEU A 44 7.07 -3.85 -12.50
C LEU A 44 6.53 -4.05 -11.07
N ARG A 45 5.81 -3.06 -10.51
CA ARG A 45 5.13 -3.23 -9.21
C ARG A 45 4.09 -4.35 -9.22
N HIS A 46 3.32 -4.47 -10.30
CA HIS A 46 2.36 -5.56 -10.44
C HIS A 46 3.05 -6.93 -10.43
N ILE A 47 4.12 -7.09 -11.20
CA ILE A 47 4.86 -8.37 -11.24
C ILE A 47 5.56 -8.67 -9.91
N LEU A 48 6.07 -7.68 -9.20
CA LEU A 48 6.61 -7.88 -7.84
C LEU A 48 5.55 -8.39 -6.86
N ARG A 49 4.29 -7.94 -6.99
CA ARG A 49 3.18 -8.46 -6.18
C ARG A 49 2.85 -9.90 -6.55
N THR A 50 2.72 -10.22 -7.85
CA THR A 50 2.44 -11.60 -8.29
C THR A 50 3.59 -12.53 -7.91
N HIS A 51 4.84 -12.07 -7.96
CA HIS A 51 6.01 -12.82 -7.48
C HIS A 51 5.91 -13.14 -5.99
N SER A 52 5.55 -12.15 -5.16
CA SER A 52 5.36 -12.36 -3.73
C SER A 52 4.20 -13.33 -3.43
N LEU A 53 3.11 -13.27 -4.18
CA LEU A 53 1.99 -14.21 -4.06
C LEU A 53 2.39 -15.63 -4.48
N ALA A 54 3.07 -15.78 -5.62
CA ALA A 54 3.57 -17.07 -6.09
C ALA A 54 4.57 -17.68 -5.09
N PHE A 55 5.44 -16.87 -4.49
CA PHE A 55 6.34 -17.31 -3.42
C PHE A 55 5.56 -17.85 -2.21
N LYS A 56 4.54 -17.10 -1.75
CA LYS A 56 3.70 -17.50 -0.61
C LYS A 56 2.85 -18.75 -0.90
N SER A 57 2.51 -19.01 -2.16
CA SER A 57 1.73 -20.19 -2.56
C SER A 57 2.51 -21.51 -2.43
N GLY A 58 3.85 -21.47 -2.41
CA GLY A 58 4.70 -22.67 -2.43
C GLY A 58 4.79 -23.38 -3.79
N ASN A 59 4.06 -22.94 -4.81
CA ASN A 59 4.10 -23.51 -6.15
C ASN A 59 5.41 -23.14 -6.88
N LYS A 60 6.36 -24.09 -6.94
CA LYS A 60 7.68 -23.87 -7.54
C LYS A 60 7.64 -23.60 -9.05
N VAL A 61 6.69 -24.16 -9.78
CA VAL A 61 6.58 -23.99 -11.25
C VAL A 61 6.10 -22.59 -11.56
N GLU A 62 5.01 -22.17 -10.92
CA GLU A 62 4.46 -20.83 -11.04
C GLU A 62 5.47 -19.77 -10.58
N TYR A 63 6.14 -20.00 -9.45
CA TYR A 63 7.19 -19.12 -8.96
C TYR A 63 8.31 -18.92 -10.00
N LYS A 64 8.79 -20.01 -10.63
CA LYS A 64 9.82 -19.92 -11.69
C LYS A 64 9.33 -19.14 -12.91
N ALA A 65 8.10 -19.37 -13.36
CA ALA A 65 7.52 -18.65 -14.49
C ALA A 65 7.42 -17.14 -14.20
N VAL A 66 6.93 -16.78 -13.01
CA VAL A 66 6.83 -15.37 -12.59
C VAL A 66 8.20 -14.74 -12.42
N MET A 67 9.19 -15.46 -11.88
CA MET A 67 10.58 -14.99 -11.76
C MET A 67 11.19 -14.65 -13.12
N TYR A 68 10.99 -15.52 -14.12
CA TYR A 68 11.48 -15.28 -15.48
C TYR A 68 10.83 -14.04 -16.09
N GLY A 69 9.51 -13.88 -15.93
CA GLY A 69 8.79 -12.68 -16.35
C GLY A 69 9.27 -11.41 -15.63
N LEU A 70 9.55 -11.48 -14.32
CA LEU A 70 10.07 -10.36 -13.53
C LEU A 70 11.40 -9.85 -14.09
N ASN A 71 12.34 -10.76 -14.38
CA ASN A 71 13.64 -10.39 -14.92
C ASN A 71 13.53 -9.66 -16.27
N LYS A 72 12.63 -10.12 -17.16
CA LYS A 72 12.38 -9.41 -18.43
C LYS A 72 11.90 -7.99 -18.20
N VAL A 73 10.93 -7.80 -17.30
CA VAL A 73 10.36 -6.48 -17.03
C VAL A 73 11.35 -5.57 -16.30
N ILE A 74 12.23 -6.10 -15.44
CA ILE A 74 13.33 -5.33 -14.84
C ILE A 74 14.27 -4.83 -15.94
N THR A 75 14.69 -5.70 -16.86
CA THR A 75 15.58 -5.32 -17.96
C THR A 75 14.95 -4.25 -18.87
N GLU A 76 13.68 -4.43 -19.23
CA GLU A 76 12.92 -3.44 -20.02
C GLU A 76 12.80 -2.09 -19.28
N ALA A 77 12.47 -2.11 -17.99
CA ALA A 77 12.32 -0.89 -17.19
C ALA A 77 13.65 -0.13 -17.02
N LEU A 78 14.75 -0.86 -16.82
CA LEU A 78 16.09 -0.29 -16.80
C LEU A 78 16.48 0.31 -18.16
N ARG A 79 16.14 -0.35 -19.27
CA ARG A 79 16.39 0.16 -20.62
C ARG A 79 15.64 1.46 -20.87
N GLN A 80 14.33 1.47 -20.63
CA GLN A 80 13.49 2.66 -20.78
C GLN A 80 13.98 3.83 -19.94
N TYR A 81 14.48 3.57 -18.73
CA TYR A 81 15.04 4.63 -17.89
C TYR A 81 16.36 5.19 -18.45
N ARG A 82 17.23 4.35 -19.02
CA ARG A 82 18.49 4.81 -19.63
C ARG A 82 18.27 5.61 -20.92
N GLU A 83 17.20 5.31 -21.64
CA GLU A 83 16.81 5.96 -22.90
C GLU A 83 16.01 7.26 -22.67
N LYS A 84 15.70 7.60 -21.42
CA LYS A 84 14.94 8.78 -21.02
C LYS A 84 15.84 9.87 -20.48
#